data_AF-A0A7R6XYR1-F1
#
_entry.id   AF-A0A7R6XYR1-F1
#
_cell.length_a   1.000
_cell.length_b   1.000
_cell.length_c   1.000
_cell.angle_alpha   90.00
_cell.angle_beta   90.00
_cell.angle_gamma   90.00
#
_symmetry.space_group_name_H-M   'P 1'
#
loop_
_entity.id
_entity.type
_entity.pdbx_description
1 polymer ?
#
loop_
_entity_poly.entity_id
_entity_poly.type
_entity_poly.pdbx_seq_one_letter_code
_entity_poly.pdbx_strand_id
1 'polypeptide(L)'
;MAGWEGVIATAAALEDVSAFAHSADIGWTYPPACCHGNLKTGECGKIPSVAVTPRPDGYVIILRPGDHQKVTHQDRYFVPYDSVLPSGDDDFHICLHPTEEDENCFFAPADAI
;
A
#
# COMPACT_ATOMS: atom_id res chain seq x y z
N MET A 1 -24.56 28.68 -55.67
CA MET A 1 -23.81 28.88 -54.41
C MET A 1 -23.85 27.55 -53.66
N ALA A 2 -22.68 26.96 -53.41
CA ALA A 2 -22.45 25.55 -53.08
C ALA A 2 -22.78 25.18 -51.62
N GLY A 3 -22.90 23.88 -51.34
CA GLY A 3 -22.85 23.29 -49.98
C GLY A 3 -23.04 21.77 -50.07
N TRP A 4 -21.98 20.99 -50.28
CA TRP A 4 -20.96 20.49 -49.34
C TRP A 4 -21.39 19.18 -48.64
N GLU A 5 -20.85 18.10 -49.22
CA GLU A 5 -20.44 16.76 -48.74
C GLU A 5 -20.46 16.45 -47.22
N GLY A 6 -20.82 15.21 -46.89
CA GLY A 6 -20.76 14.69 -45.53
C GLY A 6 -19.35 14.56 -44.95
N VAL A 7 -19.28 14.35 -43.63
CA VAL A 7 -18.13 13.71 -42.97
C VAL A 7 -18.66 12.85 -41.83
N ILE A 8 -18.37 11.54 -41.91
CA ILE A 8 -18.55 10.57 -40.84
C ILE A 8 -17.45 10.84 -39.80
N ALA A 9 -17.81 11.26 -38.59
CA ALA A 9 -16.87 11.36 -37.48
C ALA A 9 -16.91 10.05 -36.68
N THR A 10 -15.96 9.16 -36.94
CA THR A 10 -15.68 8.00 -36.09
C THR A 10 -15.04 8.47 -34.79
N ALA A 11 -15.68 8.15 -33.67
CA ALA A 11 -15.20 8.42 -32.33
C ALA A 11 -13.91 7.63 -32.03
N ALA A 12 -12.89 8.34 -31.53
CA ALA A 12 -11.82 7.74 -30.74
C ALA A 12 -12.06 8.20 -29.30
N ALA A 13 -12.78 7.39 -28.52
CA ALA A 13 -12.80 7.54 -27.08
C ALA A 13 -11.40 7.18 -26.58
N LEU A 14 -10.62 8.18 -26.17
CA LEU A 14 -9.42 7.97 -25.39
C LEU A 14 -9.90 7.51 -24.01
N GLU A 15 -9.96 6.20 -23.82
CA GLU A 15 -10.14 5.60 -22.51
C GLU A 15 -8.89 5.96 -21.70
N ASP A 16 -9.05 6.92 -20.79
CA ASP A 16 -8.10 7.18 -19.72
C ASP A 16 -8.01 5.90 -18.90
N VAL A 17 -7.02 5.06 -19.23
CA VAL A 17 -6.67 3.90 -18.42
C VAL A 17 -6.02 4.44 -17.15
N SER A 18 -6.85 4.92 -16.24
CA SER A 18 -6.46 5.17 -14.86
C SER A 18 -5.97 3.84 -14.29
N ALA A 19 -4.65 3.69 -14.18
CA ALA A 19 -4.01 2.53 -13.60
C ALA A 19 -4.33 2.49 -12.09
N PHE A 20 -5.42 1.81 -11.72
CA PHE A 20 -5.78 1.53 -10.33
C PHE A 20 -4.84 0.46 -9.76
N ALA A 21 -3.70 0.88 -9.23
CA ALA A 21 -2.68 -0.02 -8.67
C ALA A 21 -2.60 -0.04 -7.12
N HIS A 22 -3.55 0.57 -6.40
CA HIS A 22 -3.38 0.85 -4.97
C HIS A 22 -4.48 0.33 -4.03
N SER A 23 -5.34 -0.62 -4.43
CA SER A 23 -6.37 -1.12 -3.50
C SER A 23 -5.82 -2.25 -2.62
N ALA A 24 -5.59 -2.01 -1.32
CA ALA A 24 -5.66 -3.11 -0.36
C ALA A 24 -7.02 -3.82 -0.54
N ASP A 25 -7.09 -5.13 -0.33
CA ASP A 25 -8.35 -5.87 -0.43
C ASP A 25 -9.40 -5.16 0.44
N ILE A 26 -10.37 -4.51 -0.22
CA ILE A 26 -11.37 -3.55 0.32
C ILE A 26 -10.92 -2.08 0.31
N GLY A 27 -11.10 -1.40 -0.83
CA GLY A 27 -11.52 0.02 -0.92
C GLY A 27 -10.56 1.11 -0.39
N TRP A 28 -9.44 0.75 0.22
CA TRP A 28 -8.48 1.66 0.81
C TRP A 28 -7.20 1.71 0.00
N THR A 29 -6.66 2.93 -0.12
CA THR A 29 -5.45 3.23 -0.88
C THR A 29 -4.36 3.74 0.03
N TYR A 30 -3.19 3.11 -0.03
CA TYR A 30 -2.01 3.59 0.68
C TYR A 30 -1.64 5.01 0.23
N PRO A 31 -1.27 5.89 1.18
CA PRO A 31 -0.73 7.21 0.85
C PRO A 31 0.48 7.10 -0.09
N PRO A 32 0.58 7.95 -1.13
CA PRO A 32 1.71 7.91 -2.07
C PRO A 32 3.08 8.12 -1.42
N ALA A 33 3.14 8.85 -0.30
CA ALA A 33 4.38 9.04 0.46
C ALA A 33 4.87 7.76 1.16
N CYS A 34 3.95 6.83 1.43
CA CYS A 34 4.26 5.55 2.08
C CYS A 34 4.55 4.44 1.08
N CYS A 35 3.93 4.50 -0.11
CA CYS A 35 3.93 3.41 -1.04
C CYS A 35 4.37 3.83 -2.45
N HIS A 36 5.56 3.39 -2.85
CA HIS A 36 6.06 3.55 -4.20
C HIS A 36 5.98 2.21 -4.94
N GLY A 37 4.88 1.93 -5.66
CA GLY A 37 4.74 0.69 -6.45
C GLY A 37 3.31 0.16 -6.52
N ASN A 38 3.14 -1.03 -7.11
CA ASN A 38 1.87 -1.76 -7.16
C ASN A 38 1.88 -2.93 -6.16
N LEU A 39 0.70 -3.42 -5.74
CA LEU A 39 0.54 -4.50 -4.74
C LEU A 39 1.22 -5.84 -5.07
N LYS A 40 1.62 -6.07 -6.34
CA LYS A 40 2.23 -7.33 -6.78
C LYS A 40 3.76 -7.31 -6.73
N THR A 41 4.37 -6.14 -6.64
CA THR A 41 5.82 -5.93 -6.51
C THR A 41 6.12 -4.94 -5.38
N GLY A 42 5.13 -4.70 -4.53
CA GLY A 42 5.01 -3.48 -3.76
C GLY A 42 5.88 -3.49 -2.52
N GLU A 43 6.31 -2.29 -2.16
CA GLU A 43 6.77 -1.97 -0.82
C GLU A 43 5.75 -2.33 0.27
N CYS A 44 4.46 -2.32 -0.07
CA CYS A 44 3.35 -2.24 0.88
C CYS A 44 2.50 -3.48 0.87
N GLY A 45 2.18 -3.98 2.05
CA GLY A 45 1.31 -5.13 2.19
C GLY A 45 0.83 -5.38 3.61
N LYS A 46 -0.25 -6.16 3.68
CA LYS A 46 -0.78 -6.71 4.92
C LYS A 46 0.26 -7.63 5.56
N ILE A 47 0.41 -7.53 6.87
CA ILE A 47 1.23 -8.43 7.68
C ILE A 47 0.36 -9.15 8.71
N PRO A 48 0.76 -10.35 9.18
CA PRO A 48 -0.02 -11.07 10.17
C PRO A 48 0.05 -10.35 11.53
N SER A 49 -1.07 -10.26 12.24
CA SER A 49 -1.13 -9.62 13.56
C SER A 49 -0.17 -10.25 14.59
N VAL A 50 0.13 -11.55 14.46
CA VAL A 50 1.12 -12.26 15.28
C VAL A 50 2.56 -11.72 15.11
N ALA A 51 2.87 -11.06 14.00
CA ALA A 51 4.16 -10.39 13.81
C ALA A 51 4.27 -9.08 14.62
N VAL A 52 3.16 -8.54 15.14
CA VAL A 52 3.09 -7.23 15.78
C VAL A 52 2.92 -7.39 17.29
N THR A 53 3.83 -6.82 18.06
CA THR A 53 3.78 -6.80 19.52
C THR A 53 3.74 -5.35 20.03
N PRO A 54 2.64 -4.92 20.67
CA PRO A 54 2.59 -3.63 21.34
C PRO A 54 3.59 -3.57 22.51
N ARG A 55 4.22 -2.41 22.69
CA ARG A 55 5.14 -2.06 23.78
C ARG A 55 4.76 -0.69 24.32
N PRO A 56 5.21 -0.31 25.54
CA PRO A 56 4.85 0.99 26.12
C PRO A 56 5.19 2.20 25.25
N ASP A 57 6.17 2.08 24.36
CA ASP A 57 6.73 3.13 23.52
C ASP A 57 6.38 2.99 22.02
N GLY A 58 5.67 1.93 21.61
CA GLY A 58 5.32 1.70 20.23
C GLY A 58 5.09 0.23 19.90
N TYR A 59 5.28 -0.12 18.64
CA TYR A 59 5.18 -1.49 18.14
C TYR A 59 6.55 -2.09 17.87
N VAL A 60 6.74 -3.33 18.30
CA VAL A 60 7.83 -4.18 17.80
C VAL A 60 7.23 -5.13 16.77
N ILE A 61 7.78 -5.09 15.55
CA ILE A 61 7.32 -5.90 14.42
C ILE A 61 8.43 -6.89 14.09
N ILE A 62 8.10 -8.17 14.01
CA ILE A 62 9.03 -9.24 13.60
C ILE A 62 8.46 -9.94 12.39
N LEU A 63 9.01 -9.68 11.22
CA LEU A 63 8.59 -10.32 9.97
C LEU A 63 9.51 -11.50 9.68
N ARG A 64 8.92 -12.62 9.25
CA ARG A 64 9.62 -13.80 8.75
C ARG A 64 9.39 -13.93 7.26
N PRO A 65 10.20 -14.77 6.56
CA PRO A 65 9.98 -15.03 5.15
C PRO A 65 8.55 -15.49 4.87
N GLY A 66 7.85 -14.74 4.02
CA GLY A 66 6.44 -14.99 3.68
C GLY A 66 5.40 -14.16 4.45
N ASP A 67 5.77 -13.51 5.56
CA ASP A 67 4.86 -12.59 6.29
C ASP A 67 4.60 -11.29 5.50
N HIS A 68 5.55 -10.94 4.63
CA HIS A 68 5.45 -9.88 3.64
C HIS A 68 6.20 -10.33 2.37
N GLN A 69 5.74 -9.91 1.18
CA GLN A 69 6.28 -10.42 -0.10
C GLN A 69 7.79 -10.18 -0.28
N LYS A 70 8.29 -9.08 0.28
CA LYS A 70 9.71 -8.67 0.18
C LYS A 70 10.63 -9.29 1.21
N VAL A 71 10.08 -9.89 2.25
CA VAL A 71 10.86 -10.41 3.37
C VAL A 71 11.41 -11.79 2.98
N THR A 72 12.74 -11.87 2.87
CA THR A 72 13.52 -13.06 2.52
C THR A 72 14.27 -13.63 3.72
N HIS A 73 14.44 -12.86 4.79
CA HIS A 73 14.97 -13.31 6.07
C HIS A 73 14.12 -12.80 7.24
N GLN A 74 14.59 -12.94 8.49
CA GLN A 74 13.82 -12.41 9.62
C GLN A 74 14.28 -11.00 9.94
N ASP A 75 13.36 -10.05 9.86
CA ASP A 75 13.58 -8.65 10.17
C ASP A 75 12.87 -8.22 11.44
N ARG A 76 13.39 -7.18 12.08
CA ARG A 76 12.80 -6.59 13.28
C ARG A 76 12.76 -5.07 13.17
N TYR A 77 11.56 -4.52 13.23
CA TYR A 77 11.31 -3.08 13.20
C TYR A 77 10.76 -2.59 14.54
N PHE A 78 10.98 -1.31 14.82
CA PHE A 78 10.36 -0.63 15.95
C PHE A 78 9.72 0.67 15.46
N VAL A 79 8.41 0.79 15.67
CA VAL A 79 7.63 1.95 15.22
C VAL A 79 7.01 2.63 16.43
N PRO A 80 7.38 3.88 16.77
CA PRO A 80 6.79 4.61 17.88
C PRO A 80 5.33 4.98 17.58
N TYR A 81 4.48 5.05 18.60
CA TYR A 81 3.04 5.28 18.42
C TYR A 81 2.69 6.58 17.68
N ASP A 82 3.52 7.62 17.79
CA ASP A 82 3.31 8.92 17.15
C ASP A 82 3.63 8.93 15.64
N SER A 83 4.24 7.87 15.12
CA SER A 83 4.45 7.67 13.67
C SER A 83 3.51 6.64 13.04
N VAL A 84 2.67 5.97 13.84
CA VAL A 84 1.71 4.98 13.36
C VAL A 84 0.56 5.66 12.63
N LEU A 85 0.20 5.11 11.47
CA LEU A 85 -0.94 5.57 10.69
C LEU A 85 -2.14 4.62 10.89
N PRO A 86 -3.39 5.11 10.85
CA PRO A 86 -4.56 4.24 10.86
C PRO A 86 -4.66 3.46 9.54
N SER A 87 -4.89 2.15 9.63
CA SER A 87 -5.26 1.32 8.48
C SER A 87 -6.71 1.58 8.06
N GLY A 88 -7.01 1.34 6.79
CA GLY A 88 -8.36 1.56 6.24
C GLY A 88 -9.26 0.31 6.23
N ASP A 89 -8.72 -0.84 6.64
CA ASP A 89 -9.36 -2.16 6.56
C ASP A 89 -9.23 -2.96 7.88
N ASP A 90 -8.88 -2.29 8.99
CA ASP A 90 -8.70 -2.88 10.33
C ASP A 90 -7.64 -4.00 10.41
N ASP A 91 -6.75 -4.09 9.42
CA ASP A 91 -5.60 -4.98 9.43
C ASP A 91 -4.29 -4.21 9.69
N PHE A 92 -3.22 -4.94 10.04
CA PHE A 92 -1.87 -4.38 10.10
C PHE A 92 -1.22 -4.41 8.72
N HIS A 93 -0.60 -3.31 8.34
CA HIS A 93 0.16 -3.21 7.09
C HIS A 93 1.51 -2.55 7.32
N ILE A 94 2.49 -2.95 6.53
CA ILE A 94 3.80 -2.32 6.53
C ILE A 94 4.19 -1.96 5.10
N CYS A 95 4.84 -0.82 4.95
CA CYS A 95 5.55 -0.44 3.74
C CYS A 95 7.04 -0.54 4.03
N LEU A 96 7.76 -1.38 3.29
CA LEU A 96 9.21 -1.45 3.33
C LEU A 96 9.79 -0.46 2.31
N HIS A 97 10.97 0.09 2.55
CA HIS A 97 11.72 0.78 1.50
C HIS A 97 12.14 -0.25 0.42
N PRO A 98 12.62 0.07 -0.80
CA PRO A 98 12.92 -0.90 -1.86
C PRO A 98 13.63 -2.20 -1.47
N THR A 99 14.37 -2.23 -0.35
CA THR A 99 14.86 -3.43 0.32
C THR A 99 14.16 -3.66 1.66
N GLU A 100 14.12 -4.91 2.13
CA GLU A 100 13.50 -5.29 3.41
C GLU A 100 14.17 -4.67 4.66
N GLU A 101 15.25 -3.92 4.52
CA GLU A 101 16.10 -3.47 5.63
C GLU A 101 15.52 -2.28 6.41
N ASP A 102 14.70 -1.45 5.77
CA ASP A 102 14.12 -0.25 6.37
C ASP A 102 12.60 -0.22 6.18
N GLU A 103 11.85 0.07 7.24
CA GLU A 103 10.44 0.41 7.10
C GLU A 103 10.26 1.87 6.66
N ASN A 104 9.26 2.12 5.80
CA ASN A 104 8.86 3.46 5.38
C ASN A 104 7.61 3.95 6.13
N CYS A 105 6.59 3.10 6.24
CA CYS A 105 5.36 3.40 6.97
C CYS A 105 4.79 2.13 7.61
N PHE A 106 4.06 2.29 8.71
CA PHE A 106 3.32 1.23 9.36
C PHE A 106 1.89 1.68 9.67
N PHE A 107 0.94 0.79 9.39
CA PHE A 107 -0.48 1.01 9.59
C PHE A 107 -1.03 0.01 10.59
N ALA A 108 -1.79 0.50 11.56
CA ALA A 108 -2.43 -0.31 12.57
C ALA A 108 -3.96 -0.14 12.52
N PRO A 109 -4.74 -1.16 12.96
CA PRO A 109 -6.18 -1.05 13.14
C PRO A 109 -6.54 0.18 13.98
N ALA A 110 -7.63 0.87 13.65
CA ALA A 110 -7.97 2.14 14.29
C ALA A 110 -8.24 2.00 15.80
N ASP A 111 -8.62 0.82 16.27
CA ASP A 111 -8.83 0.47 17.68
C ASP A 111 -7.54 0.06 18.41
N ALA A 112 -6.43 -0.06 17.70
CA ALA A 112 -5.10 -0.37 18.25
C ALA A 112 -4.24 0.87 18.50
N ILE A 113 -4.67 2.07 18.09
CA ILE A 113 -3.91 3.33 18.22
C ILE A 113 -4.41 4.16 19.42
#